data_AF-A0A8T6HL25-F1
#
_entry.id   AF-A0A8T6HL25-F1
#
_cell.length_a   1.000
_cell.length_b   1.000
_cell.length_c   1.000
_cell.angle_alpha   90.00
_cell.angle_beta   90.00
_cell.angle_gamma   90.00
#
_symmetry.space_group_name_H-M   'P 1'
#
loop_
_entity.id
_entity.type
_entity.pdbx_description
1 polymer ?
#
loop_
_entity_poly.entity_id
_entity_poly.type
_entity_poly.pdbx_seq_one_letter_code
_entity_poly.pdbx_strand_id
1 'polypeptide(L)'
;MPTPELCNQFAQYVLNRHNQPGVAEADIRAAVRDFLIETGLAEREAIDMEQSPASGWSGRVDLRTRDIIIEFKVRIGDQINPAEQHVTQLDDYLKAAVERR
;
A
#
# COMPACT_ATOMS: atom_id res chain seq x y z
N MET A 1 14.33 14.90 2.77
CA MET A 1 13.00 14.55 3.31
C MET A 1 11.97 15.18 2.38
N PRO A 2 10.92 14.45 1.95
CA PRO A 2 9.85 15.05 1.17
C PRO A 2 9.23 16.20 1.97
N THR A 3 8.90 17.30 1.30
CA THR A 3 8.26 18.44 1.97
C THR A 3 6.78 18.13 2.21
N PRO A 4 6.12 18.80 3.17
CA PRO A 4 4.67 18.68 3.36
C PRO A 4 3.88 18.94 2.06
N GLU A 5 4.33 19.88 1.22
CA GLU A 5 3.73 20.17 -0.09
C GLU A 5 3.80 18.95 -1.02
N LEU A 6 4.94 18.26 -1.07
CA LEU A 6 5.12 17.07 -1.89
C LEU A 6 4.23 15.92 -1.39
N CYS A 7 4.10 15.75 -0.07
CA CYS A 7 3.19 14.77 0.53
C CYS A 7 1.71 15.07 0.22
N ASN A 8 1.30 16.34 0.25
CA ASN A 8 -0.08 16.74 -0.10
C ASN A 8 -0.39 16.55 -1.59
N GLN A 9 0.54 16.91 -2.48
CA GLN A 9 0.39 16.66 -3.92
C GLN A 9 0.24 15.16 -4.20
N PHE A 10 0.97 14.31 -3.48
CA PHE A 10 0.84 12.86 -3.56
C PHE A 10 -0.52 12.35 -3.08
N ALA A 11 -0.97 12.79 -1.89
CA ALA A 11 -2.28 12.41 -1.39
C ALA A 11 -3.37 12.77 -2.41
N GLN A 12 -3.29 13.96 -2.99
CA GLN A 12 -4.22 14.39 -4.05
C GLN A 12 -4.08 13.57 -5.33
N TYR A 13 -2.87 13.23 -5.77
CA TYR A 13 -2.66 12.38 -6.95
C TYR A 13 -3.26 10.97 -6.77
N VAL A 14 -3.01 10.33 -5.63
CA VAL A 14 -3.57 9.02 -5.29
C VAL A 14 -5.08 9.10 -5.16
N LEU A 15 -5.62 10.11 -4.48
CA LEU A 15 -7.06 10.33 -4.37
C LEU A 15 -7.72 10.59 -5.73
N ASN A 16 -7.08 11.37 -6.60
CA ASN A 16 -7.59 11.64 -7.94
C ASN A 16 -7.61 10.39 -8.82
N ARG A 17 -6.59 9.53 -8.73
CA ARG A 17 -6.57 8.21 -9.37
C ARG A 17 -7.65 7.28 -8.79
N HIS A 18 -7.73 7.20 -7.46
CA HIS A 18 -8.69 6.35 -6.74
C HIS A 18 -10.15 6.71 -7.02
N ASN A 19 -10.43 8.00 -7.26
CA ASN A 19 -11.77 8.48 -7.58
C ASN A 19 -12.15 8.33 -9.07
N GLN A 20 -11.27 7.82 -9.94
CA GLN A 20 -11.63 7.60 -11.34
C GLN A 20 -12.56 6.39 -11.49
N PRO A 21 -13.64 6.50 -12.29
CA PRO A 21 -14.53 5.37 -12.56
C PRO A 21 -13.76 4.19 -13.15
N GLY A 22 -13.95 3.00 -12.58
CA GLY A 22 -13.34 1.77 -13.09
C GLY A 22 -11.86 1.59 -12.78
N VAL A 23 -11.29 2.38 -11.87
CA VAL A 23 -9.90 2.19 -11.42
C VAL A 23 -9.72 0.81 -10.79
N ALA A 24 -8.67 0.09 -11.19
CA ALA A 24 -8.31 -1.18 -10.57
C ALA A 24 -7.35 -0.97 -9.39
N GLU A 25 -7.33 -1.94 -8.47
CA GLU A 25 -6.38 -1.96 -7.35
C GLU A 25 -4.92 -1.88 -7.85
N ALA A 26 -4.64 -2.54 -8.98
CA ALA A 26 -3.34 -2.50 -9.63
C ALA A 26 -2.92 -1.09 -10.07
N ASP A 27 -3.85 -0.25 -10.51
CA ASP A 27 -3.55 1.13 -10.94
C ASP A 27 -3.20 2.02 -9.75
N ILE A 28 -3.91 1.84 -8.62
CA ILE A 28 -3.63 2.52 -7.36
C ILE A 28 -2.25 2.09 -6.85
N ARG A 29 -1.98 0.78 -6.85
CA ARG A 29 -0.70 0.21 -6.44
C ARG A 29 0.47 0.75 -7.28
N ALA A 30 0.31 0.81 -8.60
CA ALA A 30 1.31 1.36 -9.51
C ALA A 30 1.56 2.86 -9.25
N ALA A 31 0.50 3.65 -9.02
CA ALA A 31 0.60 5.07 -8.71
C ALA A 31 1.44 5.34 -7.45
N VAL A 32 1.23 4.54 -6.40
CA VAL A 32 1.98 4.67 -5.15
C VAL A 32 3.43 4.25 -5.34
N ARG A 33 3.70 3.16 -6.07
CA ARG A 33 5.06 2.72 -6.39
C ARG A 33 5.85 3.81 -7.12
N ASP A 34 5.30 4.33 -8.21
CA ASP A 34 6.03 5.25 -9.08
C ASP A 34 6.43 6.52 -8.31
N PHE A 35 5.56 7.02 -7.44
CA PHE A 35 5.88 8.11 -6.51
C PHE A 35 7.06 7.78 -5.59
N LEU A 36 7.04 6.61 -4.95
CA LEU A 36 8.09 6.23 -4.02
C LEU A 36 9.45 6.16 -4.71
N ILE A 37 9.48 5.73 -5.97
CA ILE A 37 10.67 5.72 -6.82
C ILE A 37 11.08 7.17 -7.15
N GLU A 38 10.17 7.98 -7.69
CA GLU A 38 10.46 9.37 -8.13
C GLU A 38 10.94 10.27 -6.98
N THR A 39 10.50 10.01 -5.75
CA THR A 39 10.92 10.75 -4.56
C THR A 39 12.18 10.20 -3.88
N GLY A 40 12.72 9.09 -4.38
CA GLY A 40 13.85 8.38 -3.75
C GLY A 40 13.51 7.74 -2.40
N LEU A 41 12.23 7.67 -2.03
CA LEU A 41 11.78 6.98 -0.82
C LEU A 41 11.89 5.46 -0.96
N ALA A 42 11.76 4.93 -2.18
CA ALA A 42 11.89 3.50 -2.45
C ALA A 42 13.24 2.91 -2.01
N GLU A 43 14.33 3.61 -2.34
CA GLU A 43 15.69 3.19 -2.00
C GLU A 43 15.98 3.34 -0.51
N ARG A 44 15.43 4.39 0.11
CA ARG A 44 15.64 4.67 1.52
C ARG A 44 14.91 3.69 2.43
N GLU A 45 13.67 3.35 2.09
CA GLU A 45 12.76 2.58 2.93
C GLU A 45 12.78 1.07 2.63
N ALA A 46 13.63 0.64 1.67
CA ALA A 46 13.75 -0.74 1.18
C ALA A 46 12.38 -1.30 0.80
N ILE A 47 11.76 -0.67 -0.19
CA ILE A 47 10.37 -0.96 -0.55
C ILE A 47 10.28 -2.22 -1.40
N ASP A 48 9.53 -3.18 -0.89
CA ASP A 48 9.23 -4.45 -1.51
C ASP A 48 7.75 -4.50 -1.90
N MET A 49 7.44 -4.97 -3.10
CA MET A 49 6.06 -5.09 -3.59
C MET A 49 5.71 -6.54 -3.89
N GLU A 50 4.45 -6.90 -3.67
CA GLU A 50 3.90 -8.23 -3.99
C GLU A 50 4.71 -9.37 -3.35
N GLN A 51 5.32 -9.09 -2.19
CA GLN A 51 6.16 -10.03 -1.47
C GLN A 51 5.36 -10.79 -0.42
N SER A 52 5.80 -12.00 -0.12
CA SER A 52 5.24 -12.71 1.04
C SER A 52 5.72 -12.02 2.33
N PRO A 53 4.84 -11.80 3.33
CA PRO A 53 5.26 -11.18 4.59
C PRO A 53 6.25 -12.06 5.36
N ALA A 54 6.22 -13.38 5.13
CA ALA A 54 7.11 -14.36 5.76
C ALA A 54 7.38 -15.57 4.84
N SER A 55 8.54 -16.22 4.98
CA SER A 55 8.87 -17.42 4.20
C SER A 55 7.82 -18.53 4.38
N GLY A 56 7.32 -19.13 3.31
CA GLY A 56 6.29 -20.19 3.40
C GLY A 56 4.88 -19.71 3.73
N TRP A 57 4.63 -18.40 3.73
CA TRP A 57 3.27 -17.84 3.70
C TRP A 57 2.81 -17.66 2.25
N SER A 58 1.57 -18.07 1.95
CA SER A 58 0.98 -17.96 0.61
C SER A 58 0.43 -16.57 0.29
N GLY A 59 0.09 -15.78 1.33
CA GLY A 59 -0.36 -14.41 1.17
C GLY A 59 0.75 -13.50 0.66
N ARG A 60 0.39 -12.52 -0.16
CA ARG A 60 1.28 -11.47 -0.67
C ARG A 60 0.76 -10.13 -0.21
N VAL A 61 1.66 -9.31 0.35
CA VAL A 61 1.35 -7.93 0.68
C VAL A 61 1.54 -7.07 -0.56
N ASP A 62 0.68 -6.08 -0.74
CA ASP A 62 0.79 -5.19 -1.88
C ASP A 62 2.07 -4.37 -1.85
N LEU A 63 2.38 -3.79 -0.68
CA LEU A 63 3.59 -3.02 -0.44
C LEU A 63 4.08 -3.20 0.99
N ARG A 64 5.39 -3.35 1.13
CA ARG A 64 6.09 -3.40 2.40
C ARG A 64 7.32 -2.50 2.37
N THR A 65 7.59 -1.85 3.49
CA THR A 65 8.86 -1.21 3.79
C THR A 65 9.48 -1.88 5.01
N ARG A 66 10.60 -1.35 5.52
CA ARG A 66 11.16 -1.79 6.81
C ARG A 66 10.15 -1.74 7.96
N ASP A 67 9.32 -0.68 7.98
CA ASP A 67 8.49 -0.32 9.13
C ASP A 67 6.98 -0.33 8.84
N ILE A 68 6.58 -0.45 7.58
CA ILE A 68 5.17 -0.29 7.16
C ILE A 68 4.76 -1.45 6.24
N ILE A 69 3.54 -1.96 6.41
CA ILE A 69 2.84 -2.80 5.43
C ILE A 69 1.60 -2.04 4.98
N ILE A 70 1.37 -2.00 3.67
CA ILE A 70 0.21 -1.32 3.07
C ILE A 70 -0.54 -2.33 2.21
N GLU A 71 -1.87 -2.38 2.38
CA GLU A 71 -2.81 -3.13 1.55
C GLU A 71 -3.71 -2.12 0.82
N PHE A 72 -3.76 -2.18 -0.50
CA PHE A 72 -4.62 -1.34 -1.33
C PHE A 72 -5.95 -2.04 -1.58
N LYS A 73 -7.03 -1.25 -1.61
CA LYS A 73 -8.36 -1.73 -2.00
C LYS A 73 -9.08 -0.64 -2.80
N VAL A 74 -9.85 -1.07 -3.78
CA VAL A 74 -10.79 -0.19 -4.49
C VAL A 74 -11.99 0.12 -3.61
N ARG A 75 -12.55 1.32 -3.74
CA ARG A 75 -13.81 1.65 -3.09
C ARG A 75 -14.96 0.94 -3.79
N ILE A 76 -15.86 0.32 -3.01
CA ILE A 76 -17.08 -0.30 -3.55
C ILE A 76 -18.28 0.55 -3.08
N GLY A 77 -18.99 1.16 -4.02
CA GLY A 77 -20.13 2.03 -3.72
C GLY A 77 -19.77 3.20 -2.80
N ASP A 78 -20.63 3.48 -1.81
CA ASP A 78 -20.47 4.61 -0.90
C ASP A 78 -19.55 4.32 0.31
N GLN A 79 -18.91 3.16 0.34
CA GLN A 79 -18.12 2.69 1.47
C GLN A 79 -17.00 3.68 1.87
N ILE A 80 -17.01 4.19 3.11
CA ILE A 80 -16.02 5.17 3.60
C ILE A 80 -14.80 4.49 4.25
N ASN A 81 -15.03 3.34 4.89
CA ASN A 81 -13.99 2.58 5.61
C ASN A 81 -13.69 1.27 4.88
N PRO A 82 -12.46 0.71 4.96
CA PRO A 82 -12.17 -0.62 4.44
C PRO A 82 -13.13 -1.68 4.98
N ALA A 83 -13.46 -2.68 4.18
CA ALA A 83 -14.33 -3.77 4.66
C ALA A 83 -13.59 -4.57 5.73
N GLU A 84 -14.31 -5.09 6.73
CA GLU A 84 -13.70 -5.83 7.85
C GLU A 84 -12.78 -6.95 7.38
N GLN A 85 -13.16 -7.68 6.33
CA GLN A 85 -12.33 -8.73 5.74
C GLN A 85 -10.94 -8.25 5.28
N HIS A 86 -10.83 -7.00 4.80
CA HIS A 86 -9.55 -6.43 4.35
C HIS A 86 -8.71 -5.96 5.53
N VAL A 87 -9.35 -5.53 6.62
CA VAL A 87 -8.67 -5.23 7.88
C VAL A 87 -8.11 -6.51 8.49
N THR A 88 -8.91 -7.58 8.56
CA THR A 88 -8.46 -8.89 9.03
C THR A 88 -7.29 -9.42 8.20
N GLN A 89 -7.34 -9.26 6.87
CA GLN A 89 -6.24 -9.65 5.98
C GLN A 89 -4.94 -8.91 6.33
N LEU A 90 -5.01 -7.59 6.57
CA LEU A 90 -3.85 -6.79 6.98
C LEU A 90 -3.32 -7.22 8.35
N ASP A 91 -4.20 -7.48 9.32
CA ASP A 91 -3.83 -7.96 10.65
C ASP A 91 -3.09 -9.29 10.59
N ASP A 92 -3.52 -10.20 9.72
CA ASP A 92 -2.89 -11.50 9.54
C ASP A 92 -1.48 -11.37 8.91
N TYR A 93 -1.29 -10.43 7.99
CA TYR A 93 0.05 -10.09 7.48
C TYR A 93 0.95 -9.52 8.57
N LEU A 94 0.43 -8.66 9.44
CA LEU A 94 1.17 -8.09 10.56
C LEU A 94 1.61 -9.16 11.56
N LYS A 95 0.71 -10.09 11.93
CA LYS A 95 1.05 -11.23 12.80
C LYS A 95 2.15 -12.08 12.18
N ALA A 96 2.01 -12.46 10.90
CA ALA A 96 2.99 -13.27 10.19
C ALA A 96 4.37 -12.60 10.11
N ALA A 97 4.42 -11.26 9.98
CA ALA A 97 5.66 -10.50 9.96
C ALA A 97 6.35 -10.38 11.33
N VAL A 98 5.60 -10.47 12.43
CA VAL A 98 6.11 -10.37 13.81
C VAL A 98 6.58 -11.72 14.35
N GLU A 99 5.84 -12.80 14.11
CA GLU A 99 6.11 -14.15 14.67
C GLU A 99 7.43 -14.79 14.25
N ARG A 100 8.22 -14.13 13.39
CA ARG A 100 9.51 -14.64 12.89
C ARG A 100 10.70 -13.68 13.06
N ARG A 101 10.56 -12.65 13.89
CA ARG A 101 11.70 -11.90 14.43
C ARG A 101 12.19 -12.56 15.71
#